data_AF-A0A2W6Z219-F1
#
_entry.id   AF-A0A2W6Z219-F1
#
_cell.length_a   1.000
_cell.length_b   1.000
_cell.length_c   1.000
_cell.angle_alpha   90.00
_cell.angle_beta   90.00
_cell.angle_gamma   90.00
#
_symmetry.space_group_name_H-M   'P 1'
#
loop_
_entity.id
_entity.type
_entity.pdbx_description
1 polymer ?
#
loop_
_entity_poly.entity_id
_entity_poly.type
_entity_poly.pdbx_seq_one_letter_code
_entity_poly.pdbx_strand_id
1 'polypeptide(L)'
;MAKINPFTIRMQVARMFEQGQSLFAEVKVQDWLKERNYNPKDYIIRFHQKMAPVGANSAMVVEIELVRKDGQPLDEWLQQEINRQS
;
A
#
# COMPACT_ATOMS: atom_id res chain seq x y z
N MET A 1 0.40 10.33 -21.01
CA MET A 1 1.58 9.52 -20.61
C MET A 1 1.48 9.26 -19.12
N ALA A 2 1.38 8.00 -18.71
CA ALA A 2 1.32 7.65 -17.29
C ALA A 2 2.63 8.10 -16.63
N LYS A 3 2.53 8.93 -15.59
CA LYS A 3 3.68 9.35 -14.79
C LYS A 3 4.27 8.09 -14.18
N ILE A 4 5.44 7.66 -14.65
CA ILE A 4 6.20 6.59 -14.00
C ILE A 4 6.55 7.14 -12.61
N ASN A 5 5.82 6.71 -11.59
CA ASN A 5 6.11 7.07 -10.22
C ASN A 5 7.30 6.20 -9.79
N PRO A 6 8.49 6.78 -9.52
CA PRO A 6 9.66 6.00 -9.16
C PRO A 6 9.54 5.40 -7.76
N PHE A 7 8.53 5.79 -6.99
CA PHE A 7 8.31 5.31 -5.63
C PHE A 7 7.22 4.23 -5.60
N THR A 8 7.48 3.14 -4.87
CA THR A 8 6.50 2.09 -4.66
C THR A 8 5.26 2.63 -3.95
N ILE A 9 4.11 1.98 -4.12
CA ILE A 9 2.88 2.34 -3.42
C ILE A 9 3.07 2.36 -1.91
N ARG A 10 3.87 1.42 -1.37
CA ARG A 10 4.25 1.36 0.04
C ARG A 10 4.95 2.62 0.52
N MET A 11 5.93 3.13 -0.23
CA MET A 11 6.63 4.38 0.11
C MET A 11 5.70 5.59 0.06
N GLN A 12 4.80 5.64 -0.92
CA GLN A 12 3.82 6.73 -1.03
C GLN A 12 2.86 6.74 0.15
N VAL A 13 2.36 5.56 0.56
CA VAL A 13 1.53 5.40 1.75
C VAL A 13 2.31 5.79 3.00
N ALA A 14 3.55 5.31 3.19
CA ALA A 14 4.37 5.68 4.35
C ALA A 14 4.53 7.21 4.47
N ARG A 15 4.84 7.90 3.38
CA ARG A 15 4.92 9.37 3.36
C ARG A 15 3.59 10.04 3.72
N MET A 16 2.46 9.51 3.26
CA MET A 16 1.14 10.03 3.64
C MET A 16 0.92 9.93 5.15
N PHE A 17 1.32 8.83 5.79
CA PHE A 17 1.25 8.69 7.25
C PHE A 17 2.18 9.69 7.96
N GLU A 18 3.43 9.83 7.51
CA GLU A 18 4.39 10.80 8.07
C GLU A 18 3.89 12.25 7.97
N GLN A 19 3.13 12.58 6.92
CA GLN A 19 2.59 13.91 6.66
C GLN A 19 1.21 14.17 7.29
N GLY A 20 0.66 13.21 8.05
CA GLY A 20 -0.70 13.33 8.61
C GLY A 20 -1.82 13.23 7.58
N GLN A 21 -1.54 12.72 6.38
CA GLN A 21 -2.45 12.54 5.25
C GLN A 21 -2.97 11.10 5.14
N SER A 22 -2.93 10.32 6.21
CA SER A 22 -3.32 8.89 6.23
C SER A 22 -4.77 8.66 5.79
N LEU A 23 -5.66 9.65 5.90
CA LEU A 23 -7.04 9.62 5.41
C LEU A 23 -7.13 9.35 3.89
N PHE A 24 -6.09 9.70 3.12
CA PHE A 24 -6.04 9.48 1.67
C PHE A 24 -5.30 8.20 1.28
N ALA A 25 -4.68 7.49 2.24
CA ALA A 25 -3.91 6.29 1.97
C ALA A 25 -4.77 5.16 1.38
N GLU A 26 -6.02 5.03 1.85
CA GLU A 26 -6.95 4.04 1.31
C GLU A 26 -7.25 4.29 -0.16
N VAL A 27 -7.67 5.52 -0.51
CA VAL A 27 -7.94 5.91 -1.90
C VAL A 27 -6.73 5.64 -2.79
N LYS A 28 -5.53 5.93 -2.27
CA LYS A 28 -4.28 5.69 -2.98
C LYS A 28 -4.04 4.21 -3.31
N VAL A 29 -4.34 3.31 -2.37
CA VAL A 29 -4.27 1.86 -2.59
C VAL A 29 -5.38 1.39 -3.55
N GLN A 30 -6.58 1.95 -3.44
CA GLN A 30 -7.68 1.63 -4.36
C GLN A 30 -7.32 1.99 -5.81
N ASP A 31 -6.70 3.14 -6.05
CA ASP A 31 -6.28 3.52 -7.41
C ASP A 31 -5.17 2.61 -7.94
N TRP A 32 -4.22 2.22 -7.09
CA TRP A 32 -3.16 1.26 -7.44
C TRP A 32 -3.71 -0.12 -7.82
N LEU A 33 -4.79 -0.57 -7.15
CA LEU A 33 -5.51 -1.79 -7.50
C LEU A 33 -6.20 -1.67 -8.87
N LYS A 34 -6.90 -0.55 -9.12
CA LYS A 34 -7.56 -0.29 -10.42
C LYS A 34 -6.57 -0.29 -11.58
N GLU A 35 -5.39 0.32 -11.40
CA GLU A 35 -4.31 0.32 -12.40
C GLU A 35 -3.85 -1.09 -12.81
N ARG A 36 -4.07 -2.08 -11.95
CA ARG A 36 -3.73 -3.50 -12.15
C ARG A 36 -4.94 -4.38 -12.48
N ASN A 37 -6.06 -3.78 -12.85
CA ASN A 37 -7.33 -4.45 -13.16
C ASN A 37 -7.96 -5.20 -11.97
N TYR A 38 -7.65 -4.80 -10.74
CA TYR A 38 -8.34 -5.27 -9.54
C TYR A 38 -9.48 -4.33 -9.18
N ASN A 39 -10.61 -4.90 -8.76
CA ASN A 39 -11.72 -4.13 -8.20
C ASN A 39 -11.47 -3.87 -6.70
N PRO A 40 -11.26 -2.62 -6.28
CA PRO A 40 -10.94 -2.32 -4.88
C PRO A 40 -12.07 -2.67 -3.91
N LYS A 41 -13.31 -2.76 -4.40
CA LYS A 41 -14.45 -3.12 -3.56
C LYS A 41 -14.38 -4.55 -3.05
N ASP A 42 -13.57 -5.41 -3.67
CA ASP A 42 -13.41 -6.81 -3.28
C ASP A 42 -12.44 -6.98 -2.10
N TYR A 43 -11.75 -5.90 -1.70
CA TYR A 43 -10.71 -5.95 -0.68
C TYR A 43 -11.04 -5.04 0.51
N ILE A 44 -10.66 -5.49 1.70
CA ILE A 44 -10.48 -4.67 2.90
C ILE A 44 -9.01 -4.28 2.93
N ILE A 45 -8.74 -2.99 3.06
CA ILE A 45 -7.37 -2.44 3.10
C ILE A 45 -7.06 -2.07 4.55
N ARG A 46 -5.97 -2.61 5.09
CA ARG A 46 -5.49 -2.29 6.45
C ARG A 46 -4.06 -1.78 6.39
N PHE A 47 -3.75 -0.86 7.28
CA PHE A 47 -2.43 -0.25 7.38
C PHE A 47 -1.80 -0.57 8.73
N HIS A 48 -0.64 -1.23 8.70
CA HIS A 48 0.12 -1.57 9.90
C HIS A 48 1.34 -0.66 9.99
N GLN A 49 1.31 0.22 11.00
CA GLN A 49 2.36 1.19 11.26
C GLN A 49 3.48 0.53 12.09
N LYS A 50 4.72 0.62 11.62
CA LYS A 50 5.90 0.12 12.33
C LYS A 50 6.98 1.18 12.34
N MET A 51 7.77 1.21 13.40
CA MET A 51 9.00 2.00 13.40
C MET A 51 9.93 1.48 12.31
N ALA A 52 10.54 2.39 11.56
CA ALA A 52 11.49 1.98 10.56
C ALA A 52 12.75 1.38 11.21
N PRO A 53 13.36 0.35 10.60
CA PRO A 53 14.63 -0.16 11.08
C PRO A 53 15.71 0.92 11.00
N VAL A 54 16.72 0.81 11.88
CA VAL A 54 17.85 1.75 11.92
C VAL A 54 18.54 1.78 10.55
N GLY A 55 18.73 2.97 9.98
CA GLY A 55 19.35 3.17 8.67
C GLY A 55 18.35 3.23 7.48
N ALA A 56 17.05 3.17 7.73
CA ALA A 56 16.04 3.41 6.70
C ALA A 56 15.92 4.91 6.32
N ASN A 57 15.53 5.18 5.07
CA ASN A 57 15.31 6.54 4.53
C ASN A 57 14.02 7.21 5.02
N SER A 58 13.22 6.53 5.84
CA SER A 58 11.96 7.03 6.41
C SER A 58 11.93 6.72 7.89
N ALA A 59 11.29 7.59 8.69
CA ALA A 59 11.16 7.37 10.14
C ALA A 59 10.15 6.25 10.44
N MET A 60 9.27 5.97 9.48
CA MET A 60 8.16 5.05 9.61
C MET A 60 8.06 4.10 8.41
N VAL A 61 7.67 2.86 8.69
CA VAL A 61 7.26 1.89 7.69
C VAL A 61 5.78 1.62 7.83
N VAL A 62 5.05 1.66 6.72
CA VAL A 62 3.65 1.22 6.66
C VAL A 62 3.60 -0.06 5.84
N GLU A 63 3.04 -1.11 6.41
CA GLU A 63 2.66 -2.33 5.70
C GLU A 63 1.20 -2.25 5.30
N ILE A 64 0.90 -2.67 4.07
CA ILE A 64 -0.45 -2.67 3.52
C ILE A 64 -0.94 -4.11 3.49
N GLU A 65 -1.97 -4.43 4.25
CA GLU A 65 -2.63 -5.73 4.23
C GLU A 65 -3.90 -5.63 3.40
N LEU A 66 -4.03 -6.52 2.42
CA LEU A 66 -5.27 -6.72 1.68
C LEU A 66 -5.96 -7.97 2.22
N VAL A 67 -7.28 -7.92 2.41
CA VAL A 67 -8.09 -9.09 2.78
C VAL A 67 -9.27 -9.16 1.84
N ARG A 68 -9.48 -10.29 1.17
CA ARG A 68 -10.65 -10.43 0.30
C ARG A 68 -11.93 -10.47 1.14
N LYS A 69 -12.94 -9.71 0.71
CA LYS A 69 -14.24 -9.64 1.39
C LYS A 69 -15.09 -10.89 1.22
N ASP A 70 -14.82 -11.66 0.18
CA ASP A 70 -15.50 -12.94 -0.10
C ASP A 70 -14.98 -14.10 0.77
N GLY A 71 -13.99 -13.86 1.64
CA GLY A 71 -13.41 -14.88 2.51
C GLY A 71 -12.43 -15.81 1.82
N GLN A 72 -12.14 -15.63 0.53
CA GLN A 72 -11.10 -16.38 -0.15
C GLN A 72 -9.70 -15.90 0.31
N PRO A 73 -8.69 -16.78 0.25
CA PRO A 73 -7.32 -16.35 0.46
C PRO A 73 -6.94 -15.28 -0.57
N LEU A 74 -6.18 -14.29 -0.13
CA LEU A 74 -5.54 -13.32 -1.00
C LEU A 74 -4.38 -14.00 -1.74
N ASP A 75 -4.19 -13.65 -3.01
CA ASP A 75 -3.01 -14.07 -3.75
C ASP A 75 -1.72 -13.51 -3.11
N GLU A 76 -0.79 -14.39 -2.74
CA GLU A 76 0.46 -14.01 -2.07
C GLU A 76 1.29 -13.01 -2.89
N TRP A 77 1.29 -13.17 -4.21
CA TRP A 77 2.02 -12.28 -5.10
C TRP A 77 1.48 -10.85 -5.03
N LEU A 78 0.15 -10.66 -4.88
CA LEU A 78 -0.46 -9.34 -4.79
C LEU A 78 -0.07 -8.67 -3.47
N GLN A 79 -0.05 -9.45 -2.38
CA GLN A 79 0.39 -9.02 -1.06
C GLN A 79 1.88 -8.62 -1.04
N GLN A 80 2.72 -9.35 -1.77
CA GLN A 80 4.15 -9.04 -1.92
C GLN A 80 4.35 -7.79 -2.79
N GLU A 81 3.66 -7.70 -3.92
CA GLU A 81 3.80 -6.60 -4.88
C GLU A 81 3.34 -5.25 -4.29
N ILE A 82 2.26 -5.24 -3.51
CA ILE A 82 1.82 -4.01 -2.83
C ILE A 82 2.78 -3.57 -1.72
N ASN A 83 3.55 -4.49 -1.14
CA ASN A 83 4.54 -4.21 -0.09
C ASN A 83 6.00 -4.14 -0.57
N ARG A 84 6.23 -4.13 -1.89
CA ARG A 84 7.57 -4.09 -2.46
C ARG A 84 8.36 -2.86 -1.98
N GLN A 85 9.62 -3.07 -1.59
CA GLN A 85 10.49 -2.02 -1.03
C GLN A 85 11.31 -1.26 -2.08
N SER A 86 11.56 -1.85 -3.26
CA SER A 86 12.19 -1.23 -4.44
C SER A 86 12.21 -2.24 -5.60
#